data_AF-A0A7V8NTG9-F1
#
_entry.id   AF-A0A7V8NTG9-F1
#
_cell.length_a   1.000
_cell.length_b   1.000
_cell.length_c   1.000
_cell.angle_alpha   90.00
_cell.angle_beta   90.00
_cell.angle_gamma   90.00
#
_symmetry.space_group_name_H-M   'P 1'
#
loop_
_entity.id
_entity.type
_entity.pdbx_description
1 polymer ?
#
loop_
_entity_poly.entity_id
_entity_poly.type
_entity_poly.pdbx_seq_one_letter_code
_entity_poly.pdbx_strand_id
1 'polypeptide(L)'
;LADVVMGSPANGVLEVAGPESLSIAAFVGKALVASGDKRTVVADPQARYYGAALDDLGLKPRNPNPRIGPTRFEEWASRGAARK
;
A
#
# COMPACT_ATOMS: atom_id res chain seq x y z
N LEU A 1 3.14 1.22 16.46
CA LEU A 1 2.73 -0.13 16.85
C LEU A 1 3.04 -0.44 18.31
N ALA A 2 3.97 0.27 18.97
CA ALA A 2 4.22 0.10 20.41
C ALA A 2 2.93 0.24 21.24
N ASP A 3 2.06 1.18 20.88
CA ASP A 3 0.75 1.38 21.48
C ASP A 3 -0.22 0.19 21.30
N VAL A 4 -0.15 -0.52 20.17
CA VAL A 4 -0.92 -1.76 19.97
C VAL A 4 -0.42 -2.88 20.88
N VAL A 5 0.91 -2.97 21.06
CA VAL A 5 1.55 -3.97 21.93
C VAL A 5 1.28 -3.71 23.40
N MET A 6 1.29 -2.44 23.80
CA MET A 6 1.11 -2.02 25.20
C MET A 6 -0.36 -1.86 25.60
N GLY A 7 -1.29 -1.83 24.64
CA GLY A 7 -2.71 -1.70 24.87
C GLY A 7 -3.40 -3.01 25.25
N SER A 8 -4.68 -2.93 25.59
CA SER A 8 -5.51 -4.12 25.76
C SER A 8 -5.65 -4.89 24.43
N PRO A 9 -5.76 -6.23 24.46
CA PRO A 9 -5.95 -7.02 23.25
C PRO A 9 -7.15 -6.54 22.43
N ALA A 10 -6.95 -6.31 21.14
CA ALA A 10 -8.00 -5.83 20.24
C ALA A 10 -9.07 -6.90 19.95
N ASN A 11 -8.76 -8.19 20.18
CA ASN A 11 -9.63 -9.33 19.89
C ASN A 11 -10.28 -9.27 18.50
N GLY A 12 -9.50 -8.81 17.52
CA GLY A 12 -9.97 -8.55 16.16
C GLY A 12 -8.83 -8.13 15.23
N VAL A 13 -9.17 -7.78 14.00
CA VAL A 13 -8.22 -7.33 12.98
C VAL A 13 -8.05 -5.82 13.07
N LEU A 14 -6.80 -5.37 13.25
CA LEU A 14 -6.43 -3.97 13.09
C LEU A 14 -5.76 -3.79 11.73
N GLU A 15 -6.35 -2.95 10.90
CA GLU A 15 -5.80 -2.62 9.59
C GLU A 15 -4.93 -1.36 9.67
N VAL A 16 -3.86 -1.35 8.88
CA VAL A 16 -2.89 -0.25 8.81
C VAL A 16 -2.77 0.21 7.37
N ALA A 17 -2.72 1.51 7.15
CA ALA A 17 -2.56 2.10 5.84
C ALA A 17 -1.60 3.30 5.86
N GLY A 18 -1.10 3.68 4.69
CA GLY A 18 -0.41 4.94 4.50
C GLY A 18 -1.39 6.12 4.35
N PRO A 19 -0.88 7.36 4.28
CA PRO A 19 -1.69 8.55 4.11
C PRO A 19 -2.27 8.71 2.69
N GLU A 20 -1.85 7.87 1.74
CA GLU A 20 -2.31 7.89 0.35
C GLU A 20 -3.12 6.62 0.04
N SER A 21 -4.30 6.79 -0.57
CA SER A 21 -5.14 5.68 -1.04
C SER A 21 -5.15 5.65 -2.57
N LEU A 22 -4.26 4.84 -3.16
CA LEU A 22 -4.12 4.68 -4.61
C LEU A 22 -4.38 3.23 -5.03
N SER A 23 -4.57 3.00 -6.33
CA SER A 23 -4.56 1.65 -6.88
C SER A 23 -3.15 1.05 -6.82
N ILE A 24 -3.04 -0.28 -6.81
CA ILE A 24 -1.75 -0.98 -6.88
C ILE A 24 -0.98 -0.54 -8.14
N ALA A 25 -1.67 -0.45 -9.28
CA ALA A 25 -1.07 0.00 -10.53
C ALA A 25 -0.43 1.40 -10.41
N ALA A 26 -1.08 2.33 -9.71
CA ALA A 26 -0.53 3.66 -9.47
C ALA A 26 0.70 3.62 -8.55
N PHE A 27 0.67 2.83 -7.47
CA PHE A 27 1.85 2.66 -6.60
C PHE A 27 3.03 2.03 -7.35
N VAL A 28 2.79 0.98 -8.15
CA VAL A 28 3.84 0.36 -8.99
C VAL A 28 4.39 1.35 -10.00
N GLY A 29 3.54 2.15 -10.65
CA GLY A 29 3.98 3.21 -11.56
C GLY A 29 4.91 4.22 -10.89
N LYS A 30 4.54 4.72 -9.71
CA LYS A 30 5.40 5.61 -8.91
C LYS A 30 6.72 4.92 -8.53
N ALA A 31 6.68 3.63 -8.17
CA ALA A 31 7.87 2.86 -7.82
C ALA A 31 8.85 2.72 -9.01
N LEU A 32 8.34 2.40 -10.20
CA LEU A 32 9.15 2.26 -11.41
C LEU A 32 9.86 3.58 -11.75
N VAL A 33 9.12 4.69 -11.75
CA VAL A 33 9.67 6.04 -11.97
C VAL A 33 10.76 6.35 -10.95
N ALA A 34 10.51 6.11 -9.66
CA ALA A 34 11.51 6.36 -8.61
C ALA A 34 12.78 5.50 -8.77
N SER A 35 12.67 4.35 -9.43
CA SER A 35 13.81 3.45 -9.71
C SER A 35 14.50 3.71 -11.06
N GLY A 36 14.01 4.66 -11.86
CA GLY A 36 14.51 4.92 -13.23
C GLY A 36 14.10 3.86 -14.26
N ASP A 37 13.14 3.00 -13.93
CA ASP A 37 12.59 1.99 -14.84
C ASP A 37 11.57 2.64 -15.80
N LYS A 38 11.72 2.36 -17.09
CA LYS A 38 10.94 2.97 -18.18
C LYS A 38 9.74 2.14 -18.62
N ARG A 39 9.48 0.99 -17.99
CA ARG A 39 8.32 0.16 -18.32
C ARG A 39 7.02 0.87 -17.97
N THR A 40 6.02 0.74 -18.83
CA THR A 40 4.67 1.28 -18.62
C THR A 40 3.82 0.28 -17.86
N VAL A 41 3.13 0.75 -16.80
CA VAL A 41 2.14 -0.05 -16.09
C VAL A 41 0.79 0.04 -16.80
N VAL A 42 0.21 -1.11 -17.12
CA VAL A 42 -1.16 -1.21 -17.66
C VAL A 42 -2.03 -1.87 -16.60
N ALA A 43 -3.10 -1.18 -16.17
CA ALA A 43 -4.06 -1.74 -15.23
C ALA A 43 -5.06 -2.63 -15.97
N ASP A 44 -5.27 -3.84 -15.47
CA ASP A 44 -6.29 -4.77 -15.94
C ASP A 44 -7.22 -5.12 -14.77
N PRO A 45 -8.48 -4.66 -14.76
CA PRO A 45 -9.45 -5.00 -13.71
C PRO A 45 -9.78 -6.49 -13.61
N GLN A 46 -9.50 -7.29 -14.65
CA GLN A 46 -9.70 -8.74 -14.65
C GLN A 46 -8.44 -9.51 -14.24
N ALA A 47 -7.30 -8.83 -14.05
CA ALA A 47 -6.09 -9.46 -13.58
C ALA A 47 -6.28 -10.02 -12.17
N ARG A 48 -5.91 -11.29 -11.99
CA ARG A 48 -6.04 -11.99 -10.72
C ARG A 48 -4.85 -11.69 -9.82
N TYR A 49 -5.12 -11.40 -8.55
CA TYR A 49 -4.10 -11.27 -7.52
C TYR A 49 -3.83 -12.63 -6.89
N TYR A 50 -2.68 -13.23 -7.20
CA TYR A 50 -2.33 -14.60 -6.79
C TYR A 50 -3.43 -15.64 -7.12
N GLY A 51 -4.05 -15.50 -8.30
CA GLY A 51 -5.11 -16.40 -8.76
C GLY A 51 -6.51 -16.06 -8.22
N ALA A 52 -6.64 -15.10 -7.30
CA ALA A 52 -7.92 -14.60 -6.83
C ALA A 52 -8.41 -13.40 -7.65
N ALA A 53 -9.70 -13.38 -8.00
CA ALA A 53 -10.36 -12.17 -8.48
C ALA A 53 -10.54 -11.21 -7.30
N LEU A 54 -10.23 -9.93 -7.50
CA LEU A 54 -10.46 -8.90 -6.50
C LEU A 54 -11.76 -8.17 -6.81
N ASP A 55 -12.42 -7.69 -5.76
CA ASP A 55 -13.54 -6.75 -5.90
C ASP A 55 -13.04 -5.31 -6.09
N ASP A 56 -13.98 -4.36 -6.17
CA ASP A 56 -13.70 -2.95 -6.43
C ASP A 56 -12.83 -2.29 -5.34
N LEU A 57 -12.80 -2.84 -4.13
CA LEU A 57 -11.92 -2.38 -3.05
C LEU A 57 -10.48 -2.89 -3.22
N GLY A 58 -10.28 -3.95 -4.00
CA GLY A 58 -8.95 -4.51 -4.24
C GLY A 58 -8.28 -4.95 -2.94
N LEU A 59 -7.05 -4.46 -2.75
CA LEU A 59 -6.25 -4.67 -1.53
C LEU A 59 -6.34 -3.49 -0.55
N LYS A 60 -7.31 -2.59 -0.71
CA LYS A 60 -7.50 -1.50 0.25
C LYS A 60 -7.94 -2.07 1.61
N PRO A 61 -7.61 -1.38 2.71
CA PRO A 61 -8.22 -1.64 4.01
C PRO A 61 -9.75 -1.73 3.88
N ARG A 62 -10.35 -2.75 4.50
CA ARG A 62 -11.80 -2.94 4.58
C ARG A 62 -12.42 -2.07 5.66
N ASN A 63 -11.66 -1.77 6.72
CA ASN A 63 -12.06 -0.84 7.75
C ASN A 63 -12.02 0.59 7.18
N PRO A 64 -13.11 1.37 7.26
CA PRO A 64 -13.14 2.76 6.79
C PRO A 64 -12.23 3.69 7.59
N ASN A 65 -11.84 3.29 8.81
CA ASN A 65 -10.94 4.03 9.69
C ASN A 65 -9.71 3.18 10.04
N PRO A 66 -8.87 2.82 9.05
CA PRO A 66 -7.66 2.08 9.34
C PRO A 66 -6.68 2.99 10.08
N ARG A 67 -5.74 2.39 10.79
CA ARG A 67 -4.67 3.17 11.41
C ARG A 67 -3.77 3.75 10.31
N ILE A 68 -3.66 5.07 10.26
CA ILE A 68 -2.84 5.76 9.27
C ILE A 68 -1.41 5.97 9.80
N GLY A 69 -0.42 5.44 9.09
CA GLY A 69 0.98 5.78 9.27
C GLY A 69 1.30 7.14 8.61
N PRO A 70 2.31 7.88 9.11
CA PRO A 70 2.59 9.23 8.63
C PRO A 70 3.36 9.27 7.31
N THR A 71 4.08 8.21 6.97
CA THR A 71 5.03 8.19 5.85
C THR A 71 4.30 8.13 4.51
N ARG A 72 4.52 9.14 3.66
CA ARG A 72 4.04 9.14 2.27
C ARG A 72 4.86 8.21 1.40
N PHE A 73 4.29 7.72 0.30
CA PHE A 73 4.95 6.76 -0.59
C PHE A 73 6.23 7.34 -1.19
N GLU A 74 6.20 8.58 -1.68
CA GLU A 74 7.36 9.24 -2.29
C GLU A 74 8.47 9.52 -1.26
N GLU A 75 8.09 9.85 -0.03
CA GLU A 75 9.02 10.00 1.08
C GLU A 75 9.71 8.67 1.42
N TRP A 76 8.97 7.56 1.41
CA TRP A 76 9.55 6.23 1.59
C TRP A 76 10.44 5.81 0.41
N ALA A 77 9.98 6.04 -0.83
CA ALA A 77 10.69 5.64 -2.04
C ALA A 77 12.04 6.37 -2.20
N SER A 78 12.08 7.67 -1.89
CA SER A 78 13.33 8.46 -1.93
C SER A 78 14.37 7.98 -0.92
N ARG A 79 13.95 7.52 0.27
CA ARG A 79 14.85 6.92 1.27
C ARG A 79 15.46 5.59 0.79
N GLY A 80 14.73 4.83 -0.03
CA GLY A 80 15.20 3.58 -0.62
C GLY A 80 16.17 3.79 -1.80
N ALA A 81 15.93 4.82 -2.62
CA ALA A 81 16.83 5.20 -3.71
C ALA A 81 18.21 5.68 -3.20
N ALA A 82 18.25 6.33 -2.03
CA ALA A 82 19.51 6.74 -1.37
C ALA A 82 20.32 5.57 -0.77
N ARG A 83 19.78 4.35 -0.75
CA ARG A 83 20.45 3.14 -0.24
C ARG A 83 20.96 2.20 -1.35
N LYS A 84 20.91 2.62 -2.61
CA LYS A 84 21.45 1.85 -3.74
C LYS A 84 22.73 2.49 -4.28
#